data_AF-A0A7J2YMS9-F1
#
_entry.id   AF-A0A7J2YMS9-F1
#
_cell.length_a   1.000
_cell.length_b   1.000
_cell.length_c   1.000
_cell.angle_alpha   90.00
_cell.angle_beta   90.00
_cell.angle_gamma   90.00
#
_symmetry.space_group_name_H-M   'P 1'
#
loop_
_entity.id
_entity.type
_entity.pdbx_description
1 polymer ?
#
loop_
_entity_poly.entity_id
_entity_poly.type
_entity_poly.pdbx_seq_one_letter_code
_entity_poly.pdbx_strand_id
1 'polypeptide(L)'
;MKRKTDYYPYYKKLTKMTLEKPPEEADEYKVLFQNYPCIAESIKLKTEMKRLNEKMKSVKDRPTKFQIKREMNKIKAMLKREGILKQLHGESKQEKVFKRRFRIDSMKEHVSFSIMRTRKSLTKVSVNAQKRLRASAHRNLPPPIFDLNSLDMAEKGLALREWIRRHRKQSSVVSSVY
;
A
#
# COMPACT_ATOMS: atom_id res chain seq x y z
N MET A 1 10.16 -31.17 -25.38
CA MET A 1 10.50 -29.80 -24.93
C MET A 1 10.88 -29.84 -23.44
N LYS A 2 12.15 -29.61 -23.06
CA LYS A 2 12.54 -29.51 -21.64
C LYS A 2 12.01 -28.18 -21.10
N ARG A 3 11.12 -28.22 -20.10
CA ARG A 3 10.65 -27.02 -19.40
C ARG A 3 11.90 -26.33 -18.81
N LYS A 4 12.23 -25.13 -19.27
CA LYS A 4 13.28 -24.33 -18.63
C LYS A 4 12.81 -24.04 -17.20
N THR A 5 13.47 -24.62 -16.21
CA THR A 5 13.18 -24.36 -14.80
C THR A 5 13.36 -22.87 -14.53
N ASP A 6 12.30 -22.20 -14.05
CA ASP A 6 12.34 -20.77 -13.72
C ASP A 6 12.90 -20.60 -12.32
N TYR A 7 14.10 -20.04 -12.20
CA TYR A 7 14.76 -19.81 -10.91
C TYR A 7 14.41 -18.45 -10.27
N TYR A 8 13.60 -17.63 -10.95
CA TYR A 8 13.18 -16.33 -10.42
C TYR A 8 12.45 -16.39 -9.07
N PRO A 9 11.57 -17.37 -8.77
CA PRO A 9 10.89 -17.43 -7.47
C PRO A 9 11.87 -17.53 -6.29
N TYR A 10 12.95 -18.32 -6.44
CA TYR A 10 14.00 -18.45 -5.43
C TYR A 10 14.75 -17.12 -5.24
N TYR A 11 15.14 -16.47 -6.34
CA TYR A 11 15.73 -15.13 -6.31
C TYR A 11 14.83 -14.10 -5.59
N LYS A 12 13.53 -14.08 -5.92
CA LYS A 12 12.55 -13.15 -5.34
C LYS A 12 12.42 -13.36 -3.83
N LYS A 13 12.31 -14.62 -3.39
CA LYS A 13 12.21 -14.98 -1.96
C LYS A 13 13.45 -14.55 -1.20
N LEU A 14 14.65 -14.90 -1.68
CA LEU A 14 15.91 -14.52 -1.02
C LEU A 14 16.10 -13.00 -0.94
N THR A 15 15.68 -12.27 -1.97
CA THR A 15 15.80 -10.80 -1.99
C THR A 15 14.85 -10.12 -0.99
N LYS A 16 13.70 -10.74 -0.69
CA LYS A 16 12.70 -10.25 0.27
C LYS A 16 12.93 -10.77 1.70
N MET A 17 13.84 -11.72 1.90
CA MET A 17 14.07 -12.35 3.19
C MET A 17 14.55 -11.33 4.22
N THR A 18 14.00 -11.43 5.43
CA THR A 18 14.32 -10.55 6.56
C THR A 18 15.77 -10.75 7.00
N LEU A 19 16.43 -9.66 7.45
CA LEU A 19 17.85 -9.62 7.84
C LEU A 19 18.21 -10.52 9.05
N GLU A 20 17.22 -11.09 9.72
CA GLU A 20 17.40 -11.89 10.94
C GLU A 20 17.96 -13.28 10.66
N LYS A 21 17.63 -13.88 9.51
CA LYS A 21 18.07 -15.23 9.16
C LYS A 21 19.20 -15.17 8.13
N PRO A 22 20.32 -15.89 8.34
CA PRO A 22 21.36 -15.97 7.34
C PRO A 22 20.80 -16.66 6.09
N PRO A 23 21.03 -16.12 4.88
CA PRO A 23 20.44 -16.64 3.66
C PRO A 23 20.94 -18.06 3.32
N GLU A 24 22.08 -18.50 3.84
CA GLU A 24 22.68 -19.81 3.58
C GLU A 24 21.84 -20.99 4.09
N GLU A 25 21.06 -20.76 5.14
CA GLU A 25 20.20 -21.78 5.74
C GLU A 25 18.93 -22.01 4.92
N ALA A 26 18.57 -21.09 4.03
CA ALA A 26 17.38 -21.19 3.20
C ALA A 26 17.55 -22.22 2.09
N ASP A 27 16.57 -23.10 1.90
CA ASP A 27 16.57 -24.05 0.78
C ASP A 27 16.55 -23.32 -0.56
N GLU A 28 15.94 -22.14 -0.63
CA GLU A 28 16.00 -21.29 -1.82
C GLU A 28 17.43 -20.87 -2.17
N TYR A 29 18.30 -20.68 -1.18
CA TYR A 29 19.71 -20.35 -1.41
C TYR A 29 20.44 -21.55 -1.98
N LYS A 30 20.27 -22.74 -1.42
CA LYS A 30 20.92 -23.96 -1.91
C LYS A 30 20.57 -24.23 -3.38
N VAL A 31 19.29 -24.13 -3.72
CA VAL A 31 18.82 -24.34 -5.10
C VAL A 31 19.36 -23.27 -6.03
N LEU A 32 19.37 -22.00 -5.61
CA LEU A 32 19.89 -20.91 -6.45
C LEU A 32 21.41 -21.01 -6.60
N PHE A 33 22.14 -21.38 -5.54
CA PHE A 33 23.59 -21.52 -5.54
C PHE A 33 24.07 -22.64 -6.46
N GLN A 34 23.35 -23.76 -6.53
CA GLN A 34 23.67 -24.85 -7.46
C GLN A 34 23.63 -24.44 -8.93
N ASN A 35 22.77 -23.48 -9.29
CA ASN A 35 22.52 -23.10 -10.69
C ASN A 35 23.13 -21.75 -11.07
N TYR A 36 23.21 -20.83 -10.11
CA TYR A 36 23.73 -19.46 -10.26
C TYR A 36 24.53 -19.07 -8.99
N PRO A 37 25.70 -19.69 -8.75
CA PRO A 37 26.51 -19.48 -7.55
C PRO A 37 26.88 -18.01 -7.33
N CYS A 38 27.26 -17.27 -8.38
CA CYS A 38 27.68 -15.88 -8.22
C CYS A 38 26.48 -14.95 -7.93
N ILE A 39 25.29 -15.24 -8.45
CA ILE A 39 24.06 -14.54 -8.07
C ILE A 39 23.74 -14.80 -6.60
N ALA A 40 23.80 -16.05 -6.15
CA ALA A 40 23.50 -16.43 -4.77
C ALA A 40 24.46 -15.75 -3.78
N GLU A 41 25.77 -15.84 -4.00
CA GLU A 41 26.78 -15.17 -3.17
C GLU A 41 26.61 -13.65 -3.15
N SER A 42 26.31 -13.04 -4.29
CA SER A 42 26.04 -11.61 -4.33
C SER A 42 24.79 -11.20 -3.54
N ILE A 43 23.78 -12.06 -3.43
CA ILE A 43 22.61 -11.80 -2.57
C ILE A 43 23.04 -11.85 -1.10
N LYS A 44 23.77 -12.89 -0.70
CA LYS A 44 24.31 -13.05 0.65
C LYS A 44 25.14 -11.84 1.08
N LEU A 45 26.11 -11.44 0.28
CA LEU A 45 26.97 -10.28 0.56
C LEU A 45 26.17 -8.97 0.68
N LYS A 46 25.10 -8.79 -0.11
CA LYS A 46 24.22 -7.62 0.02
C LYS A 46 23.40 -7.64 1.31
N THR A 47 22.92 -8.81 1.73
CA THR A 47 22.19 -8.99 2.99
C THR A 47 23.10 -8.69 4.18
N GLU A 48 24.33 -9.21 4.16
CA GLU A 48 25.33 -8.93 5.20
C GLU A 48 25.70 -7.45 5.25
N MET A 49 25.88 -6.81 4.09
CA MET A 49 26.10 -5.36 4.02
C MET A 49 24.94 -4.56 4.65
N LYS A 50 23.69 -4.97 4.44
CA LYS A 50 22.53 -4.34 5.09
C LYS A 50 22.56 -4.53 6.61
N ARG A 51 22.88 -5.75 7.08
CA ARG A 51 23.03 -6.05 8.51
C ARG A 51 24.11 -5.19 9.17
N LEU A 52 25.27 -5.04 8.53
CA LEU A 52 26.34 -4.17 9.02
C LEU A 52 25.93 -2.69 9.03
N ASN A 53 25.17 -2.22 8.04
CA ASN A 53 24.64 -0.86 8.03
C ASN A 53 23.68 -0.61 9.21
N GLU A 54 22.78 -1.55 9.52
CA GLU A 54 21.90 -1.42 10.69
C GLU A 54 22.70 -1.46 12.00
N LYS A 55 23.71 -2.34 12.10
CA LYS A 55 24.62 -2.39 13.25
C LYS A 55 25.41 -1.08 13.41
N MET A 56 25.80 -0.44 12.31
CA MET A 56 26.52 0.83 12.34
C MET A 56 25.66 1.98 12.91
N LYS A 57 24.34 1.93 12.68
CA LYS A 57 23.39 2.92 13.22
C LYS A 57 23.18 2.76 14.73
N SER A 58 23.20 1.53 15.24
CA SER A 58 22.93 1.24 16.66
C SER A 58 24.16 1.37 17.56
N VAL A 59 25.36 1.09 17.03
CA VAL A 59 26.61 1.16 17.80
C VAL A 59 27.00 2.62 18.06
N LYS A 60 27.35 2.95 19.31
CA LYS A 60 27.89 4.27 19.69
C LYS A 60 29.42 4.30 19.74
N ASP A 61 30.01 3.17 20.11
CA ASP A 61 31.43 3.01 20.35
C ASP A 61 32.31 3.12 19.08
N ARG A 62 33.40 3.89 19.18
CA ARG A 62 34.26 4.28 18.04
C ARG A 62 35.11 3.12 17.50
N PRO A 63 35.84 2.33 18.32
CA PRO A 63 36.54 1.14 17.84
C PRO A 63 35.61 0.13 17.17
N THR A 64 34.44 -0.13 17.74
CA THR A 64 33.44 -1.04 17.13
C THR A 64 32.95 -0.51 15.77
N LYS A 65 32.70 0.80 15.63
CA LYS A 65 32.37 1.42 14.33
C LYS A 65 33.48 1.27 13.29
N PHE A 66 34.74 1.41 13.70
CA PHE A 66 35.88 1.24 12.80
C PHE A 66 35.98 -0.20 12.28
N GLN A 67 35.79 -1.19 13.16
CA GLN A 67 35.73 -2.60 12.77
C GLN A 67 34.60 -2.87 11.76
N ILE A 68 33.39 -2.38 12.04
CA ILE A 68 32.24 -2.50 11.12
C ILE A 68 32.57 -1.89 9.76
N LYS A 69 33.18 -0.69 9.73
CA LYS A 69 33.58 -0.04 8.47
C LYS A 69 34.60 -0.87 7.69
N ARG A 70 35.55 -1.52 8.38
CA ARG A 70 36.54 -2.41 7.76
C ARG A 70 35.86 -3.62 7.12
N GLU A 71 34.93 -4.26 7.83
CA GLU A 71 34.16 -5.39 7.29
C GLU A 71 33.29 -4.97 6.08
N MET A 72 32.61 -3.82 6.16
CA MET A 72 31.87 -3.28 5.02
C MET A 72 32.77 -3.07 3.79
N ASN A 73 34.01 -2.61 3.98
CA ASN A 73 34.96 -2.43 2.89
C ASN A 73 35.42 -3.77 2.28
N LYS A 74 35.63 -4.81 3.10
CA LYS A 74 35.91 -6.17 2.61
C LYS A 74 34.74 -6.70 1.77
N ILE A 75 33.51 -6.57 2.25
CA ILE A 75 32.31 -6.98 1.52
C ILE A 75 32.18 -6.22 0.19
N LYS A 76 32.51 -4.92 0.15
CA LYS A 76 32.53 -4.16 -1.12
C LYS A 76 33.54 -4.74 -2.12
N ALA A 77 34.73 -5.13 -1.66
CA ALA A 77 35.73 -5.75 -2.50
C ALA A 77 35.24 -7.12 -3.04
N MET A 78 34.64 -7.93 -2.18
CA MET A 78 34.03 -9.21 -2.59
C MET A 78 32.90 -9.01 -3.60
N LEU A 79 32.02 -8.03 -3.39
CA LEU A 79 30.95 -7.71 -4.35
C LEU A 79 31.48 -7.27 -5.72
N LYS A 80 32.62 -6.55 -5.76
CA LYS A 80 33.29 -6.23 -7.03
C LYS A 80 33.79 -7.49 -7.72
N ARG A 81 34.46 -8.39 -6.98
CA ARG A 81 34.93 -9.68 -7.48
C ARG A 81 33.77 -10.53 -8.03
N GLU A 82 32.67 -10.65 -7.28
CA GLU A 82 31.46 -11.34 -7.73
C GLU A 82 30.86 -10.71 -8.99
N GLY A 83 30.95 -9.38 -9.13
CA GLY A 83 30.54 -8.69 -10.36
C GLY A 83 31.31 -9.17 -11.60
N ILE A 84 32.62 -9.38 -11.45
CA ILE A 84 33.49 -9.90 -12.52
C ILE A 84 33.17 -11.38 -12.78
N LEU A 85 33.05 -12.19 -11.72
CA LEU A 85 32.73 -13.62 -11.86
C LEU A 85 31.39 -13.84 -12.58
N LYS A 86 30.36 -13.04 -12.27
CA LYS A 86 29.07 -13.09 -13.00
C LYS A 86 29.19 -12.80 -14.49
N GLN A 87 30.14 -11.96 -14.90
CA GLN A 87 30.38 -11.69 -16.32
C GLN A 87 31.04 -12.90 -16.98
N LEU A 88 32.05 -13.48 -16.33
CA LEU A 88 32.76 -14.66 -16.80
C LEU A 88 31.84 -15.89 -16.91
N HIS A 89 30.99 -16.12 -15.91
CA HIS A 89 30.04 -17.24 -15.88
C HIS A 89 28.73 -16.96 -16.67
N GLY A 90 28.59 -15.79 -17.30
CA GLY A 90 27.38 -15.44 -18.06
C GLY A 90 26.13 -15.15 -17.21
N GLU A 91 26.20 -15.28 -15.89
CA GLU A 91 25.09 -15.04 -14.96
C GLU A 91 24.62 -13.58 -14.95
N SER A 92 25.46 -12.63 -15.42
CA SER A 92 25.12 -11.21 -15.50
C SER A 92 23.83 -10.94 -16.28
N LYS A 93 23.59 -11.67 -17.38
CA LYS A 93 22.36 -11.53 -18.17
C LYS A 93 21.15 -12.00 -17.39
N GLN A 94 21.27 -13.12 -16.70
CA GLN A 94 20.18 -13.69 -15.91
C GLN A 94 19.85 -12.81 -14.69
N GLU A 95 20.85 -12.28 -13.99
CA GLU A 95 20.63 -11.35 -12.87
C GLU A 95 19.90 -10.08 -13.33
N LYS A 96 20.20 -9.56 -14.54
CA LYS A 96 19.47 -8.41 -15.11
C LYS A 96 18.01 -8.73 -15.35
N VAL A 97 17.69 -9.92 -15.89
CA VAL A 97 16.31 -10.38 -16.09
C VAL A 97 15.58 -10.48 -14.75
N PHE A 98 16.19 -11.14 -13.76
CA PHE A 98 15.61 -11.27 -12.42
C PHE A 98 15.39 -9.92 -11.75
N LYS A 99 16.35 -9.00 -11.82
CA LYS A 99 16.19 -7.64 -11.28
C LYS A 99 15.08 -6.86 -11.97
N ARG A 100 14.97 -6.95 -13.30
CA ARG A 100 13.90 -6.28 -14.05
C ARG A 100 12.53 -6.80 -13.61
N ARG A 101 12.38 -8.13 -13.55
CA ARG A 101 11.14 -8.77 -13.11
C ARG A 101 10.80 -8.42 -11.66
N PHE A 102 11.80 -8.40 -10.77
CA PHE A 102 11.64 -7.97 -9.38
C PHE A 102 11.14 -6.54 -9.27
N ARG A 103 11.72 -5.59 -10.02
CA ARG A 103 11.26 -4.19 -10.04
C ARG A 103 9.82 -4.06 -10.52
N ILE A 104 9.46 -4.77 -11.58
CA ILE A 104 8.09 -4.79 -12.11
C ILE A 104 7.12 -5.33 -11.06
N ASP A 105 7.46 -6.46 -10.41
CA ASP A 105 6.63 -7.04 -9.35
C ASP A 105 6.48 -6.08 -8.17
N SER A 106 7.56 -5.47 -7.70
CA SER A 106 7.50 -4.47 -6.62
C SER A 106 6.65 -3.25 -7.01
N MET A 107 6.77 -2.75 -8.24
CA MET A 107 5.93 -1.66 -8.74
C MET A 107 4.46 -2.06 -8.80
N LYS A 108 4.14 -3.27 -9.27
CA LYS A 108 2.76 -3.79 -9.27
C LYS A 108 2.19 -3.89 -7.86
N GLU A 109 2.97 -4.38 -6.89
CA GLU A 109 2.60 -4.44 -5.47
C GLU A 109 2.33 -3.03 -4.90
N HIS A 110 3.14 -2.03 -5.25
CA HIS A 110 2.93 -0.65 -4.82
C HIS A 110 1.71 0.02 -5.48
N VAL A 111 1.52 -0.18 -6.80
CA VAL A 111 0.40 0.40 -7.54
C VAL A 111 -0.92 -0.23 -7.10
N SER A 112 -0.97 -1.55 -6.91
CA SER A 112 -2.18 -2.21 -6.41
C SER A 112 -2.57 -1.71 -5.02
N PHE A 113 -1.60 -1.52 -4.12
CA PHE A 113 -1.83 -0.93 -2.81
C PHE A 113 -2.41 0.49 -2.89
N SER A 114 -1.84 1.34 -3.75
CA SER A 114 -2.30 2.71 -3.97
C SER A 114 -3.70 2.78 -4.59
N ILE A 115 -3.99 1.94 -5.60
CA ILE A 115 -5.31 1.85 -6.24
C ILE A 115 -6.38 1.35 -5.24
N MET A 116 -6.05 0.37 -4.39
CA MET A 116 -6.97 -0.07 -3.35
C MET A 116 -7.26 1.04 -2.33
N ARG A 117 -6.26 1.86 -1.99
CA ARG A 117 -6.43 2.99 -1.07
C ARG A 117 -7.33 4.08 -1.65
N THR A 118 -7.16 4.43 -2.94
CA THR A 118 -8.00 5.43 -3.61
C THR A 118 -9.42 4.94 -3.84
N ARG A 119 -9.62 3.66 -4.18
CA ARG A 119 -10.97 3.07 -4.25
C ARG A 119 -11.68 3.14 -2.91
N LYS A 120 -11.01 2.82 -1.79
CA LYS A 120 -11.58 2.93 -0.44
C LYS A 120 -11.92 4.37 -0.04
N SER A 121 -11.16 5.38 -0.50
CA SER A 121 -11.50 6.78 -0.24
C SER A 121 -12.68 7.25 -1.08
N LEU A 122 -12.73 6.87 -2.36
CA LEU A 122 -13.83 7.22 -3.27
C LEU A 122 -15.16 6.61 -2.80
N THR A 123 -15.17 5.36 -2.33
CA THR A 123 -16.39 4.74 -1.77
C THR A 123 -16.85 5.41 -0.48
N LYS A 124 -15.92 5.86 0.39
CA LYS A 124 -16.29 6.63 1.58
C LYS A 124 -16.90 7.99 1.21
N VAL A 125 -16.36 8.67 0.20
CA VAL A 125 -16.89 9.95 -0.29
C VAL A 125 -18.28 9.77 -0.90
N SER A 126 -18.50 8.73 -1.72
CA SER A 126 -19.80 8.47 -2.32
C SER A 126 -20.87 8.13 -1.27
N VAL A 127 -20.54 7.30 -0.28
CA VAL A 127 -21.45 6.97 0.83
C VAL A 127 -21.80 8.22 1.65
N ASN A 128 -20.81 9.09 1.93
CA ASN A 128 -21.05 10.32 2.68
C ASN A 128 -21.87 11.35 1.89
N ALA A 129 -21.66 11.45 0.58
CA ALA A 129 -22.47 12.28 -0.31
C ALA A 129 -23.92 11.79 -0.36
N GLN A 130 -24.14 10.47 -0.48
CA GLN A 130 -25.48 9.88 -0.49
C GLN A 130 -26.21 10.08 0.85
N LYS A 131 -25.50 9.95 1.98
CA LYS A 131 -26.06 10.24 3.31
C LYS A 131 -26.45 11.72 3.47
N ARG A 132 -25.63 12.65 2.97
CA ARG A 132 -25.94 14.10 3.00
C ARG A 132 -27.15 14.45 2.13
N LEU A 133 -27.27 13.86 0.95
CA LEU A 133 -28.44 14.05 0.07
C LEU A 133 -29.73 13.52 0.70
N ARG A 134 -29.70 12.33 1.31
CA ARG A 134 -30.86 11.80 2.03
C ARG A 134 -31.25 12.69 3.21
N ALA A 135 -30.28 13.16 3.99
CA ALA A 135 -30.53 14.05 5.13
C ALA A 135 -31.12 15.41 4.72
N SER A 136 -30.78 15.94 3.53
CA SER A 136 -31.36 17.21 3.05
C SER A 136 -32.77 17.04 2.49
N ALA A 137 -33.08 15.91 1.85
CA ALA A 137 -34.42 15.62 1.34
C ALA A 137 -35.48 15.55 2.45
N HIS A 138 -35.11 15.05 3.63
CA HIS A 138 -36.02 14.96 4.79
C HIS A 138 -36.29 16.29 5.52
N ARG A 139 -35.56 17.38 5.21
CA ARG A 139 -35.74 18.68 5.89
C ARG A 139 -36.70 19.63 5.18
N ASN A 140 -36.96 19.43 3.90
CA ASN A 140 -37.75 20.36 3.07
C ASN A 140 -39.12 19.81 2.65
N LEU A 141 -39.51 18.64 3.16
CA LEU A 141 -40.82 18.06 2.90
C LEU A 141 -41.71 18.23 4.12
N PRO A 142 -43.01 18.55 3.95
CA PRO A 142 -43.94 18.52 5.07
C PRO A 142 -43.93 17.12 5.69
N PRO A 143 -44.10 17.00 7.03
CA PRO A 143 -44.03 15.71 7.70
C PRO A 143 -44.98 14.70 7.04
N PRO A 144 -44.59 13.42 6.91
CA PRO A 144 -45.37 12.36 6.23
C PRO A 144 -46.57 11.90 7.07
N ILE A 145 -47.18 12.80 7.84
CA ILE A 145 -48.28 12.54 8.77
C ILE A 145 -49.63 12.96 8.13
N PHE A 146 -49.61 13.66 7.00
CA PHE A 146 -50.82 13.85 6.19
C PHE A 146 -50.90 12.72 5.16
N ASP A 147 -51.68 11.70 5.46
CA ASP A 147 -52.11 10.75 4.44
C ASP A 147 -53.11 11.47 3.52
N LEU A 148 -52.59 12.27 2.58
CA LEU A 148 -53.38 13.16 1.72
C LEU A 148 -54.34 12.40 0.80
N ASN A 149 -54.28 11.08 0.77
CA ASN A 149 -55.15 10.23 -0.01
C ASN A 149 -56.47 9.87 0.71
N SER A 150 -56.56 10.07 2.03
CA SER A 150 -57.76 9.79 2.81
C SER A 150 -58.67 11.00 3.06
N LEU A 151 -58.19 12.21 2.73
CA LEU A 151 -58.92 13.47 2.92
C LEU A 151 -59.68 13.89 1.65
N ASP A 152 -60.80 14.58 1.82
CA ASP A 152 -61.52 15.20 0.69
C ASP A 152 -60.79 16.47 0.18
N MET A 153 -61.03 16.87 -1.07
CA MET A 153 -60.31 17.98 -1.71
C MET A 153 -60.46 19.32 -0.98
N ALA A 154 -61.61 19.56 -0.34
CA ALA A 154 -61.83 20.74 0.50
C ALA A 154 -60.96 20.72 1.77
N GLU A 155 -60.82 19.55 2.39
CA GLU A 155 -60.03 19.35 3.61
C GLU A 155 -58.53 19.45 3.34
N LYS A 156 -58.06 18.96 2.19
CA LYS A 156 -56.68 19.16 1.73
C LYS A 156 -56.35 20.64 1.58
N GLY A 157 -57.26 21.42 1.00
CA GLY A 157 -57.11 22.86 0.86
C GLY A 157 -57.07 23.59 2.21
N LEU A 158 -57.81 23.11 3.22
CA LEU A 158 -57.81 23.64 4.58
C LEU A 158 -56.52 23.29 5.32
N ALA A 159 -56.09 22.03 5.28
CA ALA A 159 -54.85 21.57 5.93
C ALA A 159 -53.62 22.29 5.36
N LEU A 160 -53.54 22.46 4.04
CA LEU A 160 -52.45 23.19 3.40
C LEU A 160 -52.45 24.68 3.80
N ARG A 161 -53.63 25.32 3.80
CA ARG A 161 -53.77 26.70 4.27
C ARG A 161 -53.41 26.85 5.74
N GLU A 162 -53.75 25.88 6.57
CA GLU A 162 -53.43 25.92 8.00
C GLU A 162 -51.93 25.71 8.24
N TRP A 163 -51.28 24.82 7.49
CA TRP A 163 -49.82 24.65 7.52
C TRP A 163 -49.10 25.92 7.09
N ILE A 164 -49.50 26.53 5.96
CA ILE A 164 -48.97 27.82 5.49
C ILE A 164 -49.19 28.92 6.56
N ARG A 165 -50.37 28.95 7.19
CA ARG A 165 -50.70 29.93 8.23
C ARG A 165 -49.84 29.75 9.49
N ARG A 166 -49.59 28.52 9.93
CA ARG A 166 -48.71 28.24 11.09
C ARG A 166 -47.26 28.61 10.79
N HIS A 167 -46.77 28.35 9.58
CA HIS A 167 -45.42 28.75 9.15
C HIS A 167 -45.27 30.27 8.92
N ARG A 168 -46.33 30.96 8.46
CA ARG A 168 -46.35 32.44 8.38
C ARG A 168 -46.45 33.11 9.76
N LYS A 169 -47.18 32.53 10.72
CA LYS A 169 -47.24 33.05 12.10
C LYS A 169 -45.91 32.87 12.84
N GLN A 170 -45.19 31.78 12.61
CA GLN A 170 -43.83 31.62 13.16
C GLN A 170 -42.82 32.65 12.60
N SER A 171 -43.06 33.17 11.39
CA SER A 171 -42.22 34.22 10.80
C SER A 171 -42.66 35.64 11.19
N SER A 172 -43.92 35.87 11.59
CA SER A 172 -44.40 37.18 12.04
C SER A 172 -44.27 37.43 13.55
N VAL A 173 -44.15 36.40 14.40
CA VAL A 173 -43.85 36.56 15.84
C VAL A 173 -42.40 37.03 16.08
N VAL A 174 -41.52 36.89 15.07
CA VAL A 174 -40.14 37.38 15.13
C VAL A 174 -40.03 38.88 14.76
N SER A 175 -41.10 39.54 14.32
CA SER A 175 -41.10 40.96 13.93
C SER A 175 -41.96 41.89 14.79
N SER A 176 -42.42 41.44 15.97
CA SER A 176 -43.12 42.28 16.97
C SER A 176 -42.39 42.32 18.32
N VAL A 177 -41.09 42.07 18.31
CA VAL A 177 -40.14 42.42 19.37
C VAL A 177 -38.96 43.09 18.68
N TYR A 178 -39.15 44.33 18.22
CA TYR A 178 -38.18 45.40 18.05
C TYR A 178 -38.93 46.65 17.54
#